data_AF-A0A0F9UR35-F1
#
_entry.id   AF-A0A0F9UR35-F1
#
_cell.length_a   1.000
_cell.length_b   1.000
_cell.length_c   1.000
_cell.angle_alpha   90.00
_cell.angle_beta   90.00
_cell.angle_gamma   90.00
#
_symmetry.space_group_name_H-M   'P 1'
#
loop_
_entity.id
_entity.type
_entity.pdbx_description
1 polymer ?
#
loop_
_entity_poly.entity_id
_entity_poly.type
_entity_poly.pdbx_seq_one_letter_code
_entity_poly.pdbx_strand_id
1 'polypeptide(L)'
;MFLARVPGTYVPKMTHDTPLSKNDLIKFFRLKRVDDGDYRALSRVLKALDIRLVGGTTRWPVIWSAFELAVGQNPERAAELREPLLDAKTAAALIGVDPSIIYRWSKGRVPARMPPFPNAIDLSKGRKNARGLRWRRAEVLAWHSHQTLPVYERIAPTFGALTPTK
;
A
#
# COMPACT_ATOMS: atom_id res chain seq x y z
N MET A 1 3.46 51.56 -16.34
CA MET A 1 2.87 50.25 -16.72
C MET A 1 3.36 49.24 -15.70
N PHE A 2 2.58 48.97 -14.65
CA PHE A 2 2.99 48.08 -13.54
C PHE A 2 2.63 46.64 -13.92
N LEU A 3 3.63 45.79 -14.12
CA LEU A 3 3.42 44.35 -14.25
C LEU A 3 3.24 43.76 -12.86
N ALA A 4 2.00 43.34 -12.58
CA ALA A 4 1.62 42.66 -11.35
C ALA A 4 2.39 41.33 -11.23
N ARG A 5 3.07 41.18 -10.09
CA ARG A 5 3.73 39.95 -9.65
C ARG A 5 2.64 38.90 -9.43
N VAL A 6 2.55 37.91 -10.32
CA VAL A 6 1.67 36.74 -10.15
C VAL A 6 2.05 36.08 -8.82
N PRO A 7 1.12 35.92 -7.86
CA PRO A 7 1.43 35.22 -6.62
C PRO A 7 1.71 33.76 -6.98
N GLY A 8 2.94 33.32 -6.72
CA GLY A 8 3.29 31.91 -6.78
C GLY A 8 2.25 31.13 -5.98
N THR A 9 1.60 30.17 -6.63
CA THR A 9 0.70 29.24 -5.96
C THR A 9 1.50 28.55 -4.87
N TYR A 10 1.24 28.95 -3.62
CA TYR A 10 1.64 28.16 -2.48
C TYR A 10 0.89 26.84 -2.61
N VAL A 11 1.56 25.82 -3.18
CA VAL A 11 1.12 24.44 -3.06
C VAL A 11 1.38 24.12 -1.58
N PRO A 12 0.34 24.00 -0.73
CA PRO A 12 0.57 23.59 0.63
C PRO A 12 1.36 22.29 0.58
N LYS A 13 2.49 22.21 1.30
CA LYS A 13 3.14 20.94 1.58
C LYS A 13 2.03 20.03 2.07
N MET A 14 1.62 19.05 1.24
CA MET A 14 0.67 18.04 1.66
C MET A 14 1.35 17.28 2.79
N THR A 15 1.09 17.70 4.01
CA THR A 15 1.65 17.10 5.20
C THR A 15 1.05 15.70 5.24
N HIS A 16 1.86 14.68 4.91
CA HIS A 16 1.52 13.27 5.09
C HIS A 16 1.31 12.89 6.57
N ASP A 17 1.12 13.89 7.42
CA ASP A 17 1.24 13.90 8.86
C ASP A 17 -0.12 13.76 9.56
N THR A 18 -1.18 13.46 8.79
CA THR A 18 -2.49 13.14 9.35
C THR A 18 -2.38 11.89 10.22
N PRO A 19 -2.82 11.96 11.49
CA PRO A 19 -2.79 10.81 12.38
C PRO A 19 -3.80 9.75 11.90
N LEU A 20 -3.33 8.51 11.83
CA LEU A 20 -4.12 7.32 11.50
C LEU A 20 -4.53 6.60 12.78
N SER A 21 -5.83 6.46 12.99
CA SER A 21 -6.39 5.69 14.10
C SER A 21 -6.34 4.19 13.81
N LYS A 22 -6.57 3.37 14.84
CA LYS A 22 -6.71 1.91 14.66
C LYS A 22 -7.83 1.54 13.67
N ASN A 23 -8.92 2.30 13.66
CA ASN A 23 -10.02 2.07 12.72
C ASN A 23 -9.63 2.38 11.28
N ASP A 24 -8.84 3.43 11.06
CA ASP A 24 -8.32 3.76 9.72
C ASP A 24 -7.39 2.66 9.23
N LEU A 25 -6.53 2.14 10.11
CA LEU A 25 -5.62 1.03 9.77
C LEU A 25 -6.38 -0.27 9.49
N ILE A 26 -7.45 -0.58 10.24
CA ILE A 26 -8.32 -1.73 9.93
C ILE A 26 -8.93 -1.61 8.54
N LYS A 27 -9.45 -0.42 8.20
CA LYS A 27 -10.02 -0.15 6.86
C LYS A 27 -8.93 -0.28 5.79
N PHE A 28 -7.78 0.35 6.01
CA PHE A 28 -6.65 0.37 5.08
C PHE A 28 -6.10 -1.03 4.79
N PHE A 29 -5.79 -1.82 5.83
CA PHE A 29 -5.31 -3.20 5.67
C PHE A 29 -6.42 -4.20 5.30
N ARG A 30 -7.67 -3.74 5.24
CA ARG A 30 -8.87 -4.54 4.97
C ARG A 30 -8.92 -5.77 5.87
N LEU A 31 -8.96 -5.51 7.17
CA LEU A 31 -9.04 -6.54 8.20
C LEU A 31 -10.50 -6.70 8.64
N LYS A 32 -10.91 -7.95 8.89
CA LYS A 32 -12.22 -8.21 9.49
C LYS A 32 -12.22 -7.74 10.94
N ARG A 33 -13.20 -6.93 11.30
CA ARG A 33 -13.57 -6.69 12.71
C ARG A 33 -14.40 -7.87 13.17
N VAL A 34 -14.07 -8.41 14.35
CA VAL A 34 -14.89 -9.46 14.99
C VAL A 34 -15.99 -8.77 15.79
N ASP A 35 -15.61 -7.80 16.63
CA ASP A 35 -16.52 -6.96 17.41
C ASP A 35 -15.99 -5.51 17.54
N ASP A 36 -16.79 -4.63 18.12
CA ASP A 36 -16.32 -3.30 18.53
C ASP A 36 -15.24 -3.42 19.60
N GLY A 37 -14.02 -2.99 19.27
CA GLY A 37 -12.86 -3.06 20.15
C GLY A 37 -11.92 -4.25 19.92
N ASP A 38 -12.27 -5.26 19.10
CA ASP A 38 -11.32 -6.33 18.77
C ASP A 38 -10.33 -5.91 17.68
N TYR A 39 -9.12 -5.55 18.12
CA TYR A 39 -7.99 -5.18 17.27
C TYR A 39 -6.92 -6.29 17.18
N ARG A 40 -7.20 -7.54 17.57
CA ARG A 40 -6.18 -8.61 17.56
C ARG A 40 -5.58 -8.86 16.19
N ALA A 41 -6.41 -8.82 15.13
CA ALA A 41 -5.94 -8.94 13.76
C ALA A 41 -4.98 -7.79 13.38
N LEU A 42 -5.36 -6.55 13.74
CA LEU A 42 -4.52 -5.38 13.53
C LEU A 42 -3.20 -5.49 14.30
N SER A 43 -3.23 -5.85 15.58
CA SER A 43 -2.02 -5.99 16.41
C SER A 43 -1.03 -7.00 15.83
N ARG A 44 -1.52 -8.09 15.21
CA ARG A 44 -0.65 -9.06 14.51
C ARG A 44 -0.01 -8.47 13.27
N VAL A 45 -0.75 -7.71 12.46
CA VAL A 45 -0.23 -7.03 11.26
C VAL A 45 0.80 -5.97 11.65
N LEU A 46 0.48 -5.12 12.63
CA LEU A 46 1.41 -4.09 13.11
C LEU A 46 2.72 -4.70 13.63
N LYS A 47 2.64 -5.80 14.40
CA LYS A 47 3.82 -6.53 14.85
C LYS A 47 4.62 -7.16 13.69
N ALA A 48 3.94 -7.67 12.66
CA ALA A 48 4.59 -8.28 11.52
C ALA A 48 5.32 -7.24 10.65
N LEU A 49 4.75 -6.05 10.52
CA LEU A 49 5.30 -4.92 9.77
C LEU A 49 6.22 -4.01 10.60
N ASP A 50 6.48 -4.37 11.87
CA ASP A 50 7.26 -3.57 12.82
C ASP A 50 6.74 -2.12 13.02
N ILE A 51 5.42 -1.94 12.94
CA ILE A 51 4.78 -0.64 13.13
C ILE A 51 4.36 -0.48 14.59
N ARG A 52 4.86 0.58 15.23
CA ARG A 52 4.45 0.99 16.57
C ARG A 52 3.44 2.14 16.51
N LEU A 53 2.40 2.06 17.35
CA LEU A 53 1.49 3.18 17.58
C LEU A 53 1.98 4.03 18.76
N VAL A 54 1.94 5.34 18.63
CA VAL A 54 2.26 6.32 19.70
C VAL A 54 0.98 7.08 20.02
N GLY A 55 0.59 7.12 21.30
CA GLY A 55 -0.70 7.71 21.69
C GLY A 55 -1.92 7.05 21.01
N GLY A 56 -1.80 5.78 20.58
CA GLY A 56 -2.86 5.06 19.88
C GLY A 56 -3.00 5.34 18.38
N THR A 57 -2.11 6.15 17.79
CA THR A 57 -2.14 6.49 16.36
C THR A 57 -0.78 6.25 15.68
N THR A 58 -0.75 6.31 14.35
CA THR A 58 0.47 6.34 13.54
C THR A 58 0.31 7.32 12.38
N ARG A 59 1.23 7.37 11.42
CA ARG A 59 1.20 8.32 10.29
C ARG A 59 1.58 7.61 8.99
N TRP A 60 1.15 8.15 7.84
CA TRP A 60 1.45 7.57 6.53
C TRP A 60 2.94 7.31 6.27
N PRO A 61 3.88 8.20 6.62
CA PRO A 61 5.31 7.95 6.48
C PRO A 61 5.77 6.64 7.15
N VAL A 62 5.19 6.29 8.30
CA VAL A 62 5.53 5.04 9.02
C VAL A 62 5.02 3.83 8.25
N ILE A 63 3.79 3.90 7.74
CA ILE A 63 3.19 2.82 6.91
C ILE A 63 3.97 2.62 5.63
N TRP A 64 4.34 3.71 4.94
CA TRP A 64 5.11 3.68 3.71
C TRP A 64 6.51 3.11 3.94
N SER A 65 7.16 3.50 5.03
CA SER A 65 8.48 2.97 5.38
C SER A 65 8.43 1.46 5.65
N ALA A 66 7.38 0.97 6.31
CA ALA A 66 7.16 -0.47 6.52
C ALA A 66 6.93 -1.27 5.21
N PHE A 67 6.64 -0.57 4.11
CA PHE A 67 6.54 -1.13 2.76
C PHE A 67 7.75 -0.78 1.88
N GLU A 68 8.84 -0.28 2.48
CA GLU A 68 10.07 0.16 1.79
C GLU A 68 9.83 1.27 0.76
N LEU A 69 8.77 2.06 0.95
CA LEU A 69 8.44 3.20 0.11
C LEU A 69 9.04 4.47 0.70
N ALA A 70 9.55 5.34 -0.17
CA ALA A 70 10.04 6.65 0.23
C ALA A 70 8.89 7.49 0.82
N VAL A 71 9.22 8.33 1.79
CA VAL A 71 8.24 9.24 2.42
C VAL A 71 7.84 10.38 1.48
N GLY A 72 8.75 10.80 0.60
CA GLY A 72 8.56 11.92 -0.33
C GLY A 72 7.86 11.55 -1.63
N GLN A 73 6.76 10.80 -1.58
CA GLN A 73 6.00 10.47 -2.79
C GLN A 73 5.44 11.72 -3.45
N ASN A 74 5.33 11.72 -4.78
CA ASN A 74 4.57 12.75 -5.46
C ASN A 74 3.09 12.75 -4.98
N PRO A 75 2.35 13.87 -5.09
CA PRO A 75 1.01 13.97 -4.52
C PRO A 75 0.00 12.95 -5.07
N GLU A 76 0.07 12.62 -6.37
CA GLU A 76 -0.82 11.67 -7.02
C GLU A 76 -0.59 10.25 -6.50
N ARG A 77 0.67 9.79 -6.45
CA ARG A 77 1.03 8.47 -5.89
C ARG A 77 0.77 8.40 -4.40
N ALA A 78 0.99 9.49 -3.68
CA ALA A 78 0.62 9.58 -2.27
C ALA A 78 -0.89 9.37 -2.06
N ALA A 79 -1.74 9.89 -2.95
CA ALA A 79 -3.19 9.66 -2.87
C ALA A 79 -3.54 8.18 -3.12
N GLU A 80 -2.96 7.56 -4.16
CA GLU A 80 -3.14 6.14 -4.46
C GLU A 80 -2.70 5.24 -3.31
N LEU A 81 -1.55 5.53 -2.68
CA LEU A 81 -1.00 4.74 -1.58
C LEU A 81 -1.82 4.80 -0.30
N ARG A 82 -2.76 5.74 -0.19
CA ARG A 82 -3.69 5.87 0.95
C ARG A 82 -4.97 5.10 0.74
N GLU A 83 -5.26 4.66 -0.48
CA GLU A 83 -6.43 3.85 -0.75
C GLU A 83 -6.37 2.54 0.02
N PRO A 84 -7.52 2.03 0.52
CA PRO A 84 -7.56 0.73 1.15
C PRO A 84 -7.02 -0.37 0.25
N LEU A 85 -6.16 -1.21 0.82
CA LEU A 85 -5.64 -2.38 0.13
C LEU A 85 -6.77 -3.36 -0.19
N LEU A 86 -6.58 -4.11 -1.27
CA LEU A 86 -7.51 -5.13 -1.70
C LEU A 86 -7.13 -6.48 -1.08
N ASP A 87 -8.11 -7.19 -0.54
CA ASP A 87 -7.99 -8.64 -0.34
C ASP A 87 -8.24 -9.35 -1.68
N ALA A 88 -7.95 -10.66 -1.73
CA ALA A 88 -8.11 -11.43 -2.96
C ALA A 88 -9.56 -11.40 -3.48
N LYS A 89 -10.56 -11.39 -2.58
CA LYS A 89 -11.98 -11.34 -2.98
C LYS A 89 -12.30 -10.04 -3.72
N THR A 90 -11.80 -8.92 -3.21
CA THR A 90 -12.08 -7.60 -3.77
C THR A 90 -11.25 -7.35 -5.03
N ALA A 91 -9.99 -7.79 -5.07
CA ALA A 91 -9.18 -7.76 -6.29
C ALA A 91 -9.82 -8.60 -7.40
N ALA A 92 -10.36 -9.77 -7.07
CA ALA A 92 -11.03 -10.64 -8.04
C ALA A 92 -12.31 -10.01 -8.59
N ALA A 93 -13.15 -9.46 -7.69
CA ALA A 93 -14.37 -8.74 -8.08
C ALA A 93 -14.08 -7.53 -8.97
N LEU A 94 -12.97 -6.83 -8.73
CA LEU A 94 -12.58 -5.64 -9.50
C LEU A 94 -12.32 -5.92 -10.98
N ILE A 95 -11.89 -7.14 -11.31
CA ILE A 95 -11.48 -7.54 -12.67
C ILE A 95 -12.30 -8.70 -13.23
N GLY A 96 -13.39 -9.08 -12.54
CA GLY A 96 -14.36 -10.08 -13.02
C GLY A 96 -13.89 -11.53 -12.96
N VAL A 97 -13.07 -11.92 -11.98
CA VAL A 97 -12.55 -13.31 -11.84
C VAL A 97 -12.88 -13.91 -10.47
N ASP A 98 -12.58 -15.20 -10.30
CA ASP A 98 -12.68 -15.89 -9.02
C ASP A 98 -11.48 -15.59 -8.10
N PRO A 99 -11.65 -15.47 -6.76
CA PRO A 99 -10.53 -15.20 -5.84
C PRO A 99 -9.38 -16.21 -5.90
N SER A 100 -9.64 -17.48 -6.27
CA SER A 100 -8.60 -18.49 -6.46
C SER A 100 -7.66 -18.17 -7.63
N ILE A 101 -8.14 -17.43 -8.63
CA ILE A 101 -7.36 -16.99 -9.79
C ILE A 101 -6.34 -15.93 -9.37
N ILE A 102 -6.71 -15.00 -8.47
CA ILE A 102 -5.79 -14.00 -7.94
C ILE A 102 -4.58 -14.67 -7.24
N TYR A 103 -4.81 -15.69 -6.43
CA TYR A 103 -3.72 -16.44 -5.77
C TYR A 103 -2.88 -17.26 -6.75
N ARG A 104 -3.45 -17.68 -7.88
CA ARG A 104 -2.74 -18.39 -8.93
C ARG A 104 -1.83 -17.44 -9.69
N TRP A 105 -2.36 -16.28 -10.08
CA TRP A 105 -1.63 -15.23 -10.79
C TRP A 105 -0.52 -14.61 -9.95
N SER A 106 -0.75 -14.38 -8.65
CA SER A 106 0.31 -13.90 -7.74
C SER A 106 1.47 -14.88 -7.58
N LYS A 107 1.31 -16.14 -7.99
CA LYS A 107 2.37 -17.16 -8.07
C LYS A 107 2.97 -17.29 -9.47
N GLY A 108 2.75 -16.32 -10.35
CA GLY A 108 3.29 -16.28 -11.70
C GLY A 108 2.53 -17.13 -12.73
N ARG A 109 1.44 -17.81 -12.35
CA ARG A 109 0.64 -18.63 -13.27
C ARG A 109 -0.39 -17.78 -14.01
N VAL A 110 0.06 -16.66 -14.58
CA VAL A 110 -0.76 -15.75 -15.40
C VAL A 110 -1.02 -16.36 -16.79
N PRO A 111 -2.08 -15.91 -17.50
CA PRO A 111 -2.32 -16.34 -18.88
C PRO A 111 -1.12 -16.02 -19.78
N ALA A 112 -0.95 -16.81 -20.84
CA ALA A 112 0.13 -16.59 -21.80
C ALA A 112 0.06 -15.17 -22.38
N ARG A 113 1.22 -14.53 -22.56
CA ARG A 113 1.39 -13.17 -23.09
C ARG A 113 0.86 -12.04 -22.20
N MET A 114 0.35 -12.33 -21.00
CA MET A 114 0.10 -11.29 -20.00
C MET A 114 1.38 -10.95 -19.23
N PRO A 115 1.57 -9.67 -18.85
CA PRO A 115 2.64 -9.32 -17.93
C PRO A 115 2.44 -9.99 -16.57
N PRO A 116 3.48 -10.12 -15.74
CA PRO A 116 3.35 -10.62 -14.38
C PRO A 116 2.28 -9.86 -13.61
N PHE A 117 1.48 -10.59 -12.82
CA PHE A 117 0.48 -9.97 -11.95
C PHE A 117 1.15 -9.16 -10.84
N PRO A 118 0.55 -8.05 -10.35
CA PRO A 118 1.13 -7.24 -9.31
C PRO A 118 1.52 -8.03 -8.06
N ASN A 119 2.69 -7.68 -7.50
CA ASN A 119 3.22 -8.32 -6.31
C ASN A 119 2.29 -8.11 -5.12
N ALA A 120 2.01 -9.18 -4.40
CA ALA A 120 1.22 -9.09 -3.19
C ALA A 120 2.05 -8.49 -2.04
N ILE A 121 1.45 -7.58 -1.30
CA ILE A 121 1.95 -7.11 0.00
C ILE A 121 1.62 -8.18 1.04
N ASP A 122 2.64 -8.75 1.68
CA ASP A 122 2.46 -9.75 2.72
C ASP A 122 2.36 -9.09 4.11
N LEU A 123 1.14 -9.09 4.68
CA LEU A 123 0.91 -8.57 6.04
C LEU A 123 1.31 -9.56 7.15
N SER A 124 1.87 -10.72 6.82
CA SER A 124 2.15 -11.82 7.76
C SER A 124 3.64 -12.07 8.01
N LYS A 125 4.54 -11.29 7.41
CA LYS A 125 6.01 -11.46 7.48
C LYS A 125 6.44 -12.90 7.16
N GLY A 126 5.89 -13.48 6.09
CA GLY A 126 6.25 -14.82 5.63
C GLY A 126 5.65 -15.98 6.44
N ARG A 127 4.79 -15.72 7.44
CA ARG A 127 4.02 -16.78 8.12
C ARG A 127 2.99 -17.33 7.15
N LYS A 128 3.38 -18.28 6.28
CA LYS A 128 2.60 -19.00 5.25
C LYS A 128 1.07 -18.92 5.42
N ASN A 129 0.49 -17.76 5.16
CA ASN A 129 -0.92 -17.51 5.32
C ASN A 129 -1.36 -16.67 4.14
N ALA A 130 -1.81 -17.35 3.09
CA ALA A 130 -2.28 -16.71 1.86
C ALA A 130 -3.36 -15.64 2.14
N ARG A 131 -4.12 -15.74 3.24
CA ARG A 131 -5.13 -14.75 3.64
C ARG A 131 -4.54 -13.41 4.12
N GLY A 132 -3.24 -13.36 4.37
CA GLY A 132 -2.49 -12.14 4.73
C GLY A 132 -2.02 -11.31 3.52
N LEU A 133 -2.17 -11.84 2.30
CA LEU A 133 -1.78 -11.14 1.08
C LEU A 133 -2.76 -10.02 0.73
N ARG A 134 -2.21 -8.89 0.30
CA ARG A 134 -2.96 -7.71 -0.14
C ARG A 134 -2.41 -7.15 -1.44
N TRP A 135 -3.23 -6.40 -2.17
CA TRP A 135 -2.85 -5.75 -3.42
C TRP A 135 -3.24 -4.28 -3.41
N ARG A 136 -2.49 -3.43 -4.12
CA ARG A 136 -2.87 -2.04 -4.33
C ARG A 136 -3.90 -1.97 -5.46
N ARG A 137 -4.94 -1.16 -5.29
CA ARG A 137 -6.02 -1.02 -6.29
C ARG A 137 -5.49 -0.51 -7.62
N ALA A 138 -4.67 0.55 -7.61
CA ALA A 138 -4.10 1.16 -8.80
C ALA A 138 -3.27 0.17 -9.63
N GLU A 139 -2.45 -0.68 -8.98
CA GLU A 139 -1.66 -1.72 -9.67
C GLU A 139 -2.55 -2.77 -10.34
N VAL A 140 -3.61 -3.24 -9.66
CA VAL A 140 -4.53 -4.25 -10.21
C VAL A 140 -5.31 -3.68 -11.40
N LEU A 141 -5.77 -2.42 -11.31
CA LEU A 141 -6.45 -1.75 -12.42
C LEU A 141 -5.54 -1.55 -13.62
N ALA A 142 -4.34 -1.00 -13.40
CA ALA A 142 -3.38 -0.78 -14.48
C ALA A 142 -3.02 -2.10 -15.19
N TRP A 143 -2.77 -3.17 -14.43
CA TRP A 143 -2.52 -4.50 -14.98
C TRP A 143 -3.69 -5.01 -15.83
N HIS A 144 -4.92 -4.90 -15.32
CA HIS A 144 -6.11 -5.37 -16.02
C HIS A 144 -6.39 -4.58 -17.30
N SER A 145 -6.14 -3.28 -17.29
CA SER A 145 -6.30 -2.39 -18.44
C SER A 145 -5.09 -2.38 -19.39
N HIS A 146 -4.10 -3.26 -19.20
CA HIS A 146 -2.87 -3.31 -19.99
C HIS A 146 -2.10 -1.98 -20.02
N GLN A 147 -2.22 -1.19 -18.96
CA GLN A 147 -1.51 0.07 -18.78
C GLN A 147 -0.21 -0.15 -18.02
N THR A 148 0.71 0.82 -18.12
CA THR A 148 1.93 0.84 -17.32
C THR A 148 1.56 0.86 -15.83
N LEU A 149 2.19 -0.03 -15.04
CA LEU A 149 1.98 -0.06 -13.60
C LEU A 149 2.48 1.24 -12.94
N PRO A 150 1.78 1.72 -11.89
CA PRO A 150 2.29 2.79 -11.05
C PRO A 150 3.70 2.48 -10.53
N VAL A 151 4.61 3.44 -10.67
CA VAL A 151 5.94 3.38 -10.06
C VAL A 151 5.92 4.22 -8.80
N TYR A 152 6.18 3.58 -7.67
CA TYR A 152 6.31 4.23 -6.36
C TYR A 152 7.77 4.39 -6.01
N GLU A 153 8.13 5.55 -5.46
CA GLU A 153 9.51 5.80 -5.06
C GLU A 153 9.86 4.90 -3.87
N ARG A 154 11.03 4.24 -3.92
CA ARG A 154 11.50 3.35 -2.85
C ARG A 154 12.52 4.06 -1.99
N ILE A 155 12.65 3.63 -0.73
CA ILE A 155 13.72 4.12 0.14
C ILE A 155 15.06 3.83 -0.53
N ALA A 156 15.86 4.87 -0.76
CA ALA A 156 17.20 4.69 -1.28
C ALA A 156 18.03 3.85 -0.29
N PRO A 157 18.81 2.86 -0.76
CA PRO A 157 19.74 2.16 0.12
C PRO A 157 20.68 3.19 0.77
N THR A 158 20.93 3.05 2.07
CA THR A 158 21.84 3.94 2.78
C THR A 158 23.21 3.90 2.11
N PHE A 159 23.77 5.06 1.78
CA PHE A 159 25.03 5.18 1.04
C PHE A 159 26.13 4.33 1.71
N GLY A 160 26.71 3.37 0.97
CA GLY A 160 27.69 2.39 1.48
C GLY A 160 27.17 0.96 1.68
N ALA A 161 25.86 0.72 1.57
CA ALA A 161 25.31 -0.64 1.58
C ALA A 161 25.39 -1.27 0.18
N LEU A 162 26.37 -2.15 -0.05
CA LEU A 162 26.49 -2.97 -1.27
C LEU A 162 25.46 -4.13 -1.33
N THR A 163 24.61 -4.25 -0.32
CA THR A 163 23.56 -5.28 -0.25
C THR A 163 22.25 -4.67 0.23
N PRO A 164 21.09 -5.11 -0.33
CA PRO A 164 19.79 -4.63 0.11
C PRO A 164 19.58 -4.94 1.60
N THR A 165 19.15 -3.94 2.37
CA THR A 165 18.66 -4.13 3.74
C THR A 165 17.41 -5.00 3.68
N LYS A 166 17.42 -6.09 4.46
CA LYS A 166 16.46 -7.20 4.50
C LYS A 166 15.01 -6.80 4.74
#